data_AF-A0AAJ8M0Z1-F1
#
_entry.id   AF-A0AAJ8M0Z1-F1
#
_cell.length_a   1.000
_cell.length_b   1.000
_cell.length_c   1.000
_cell.angle_alpha   90.00
_cell.angle_beta   90.00
_cell.angle_gamma   90.00
#
_symmetry.space_group_name_H-M   'P 1'
#
loop_
_entity.id
_entity.type
_entity.pdbx_description
1 polymer ?
#
loop_
_entity_poly.entity_id
_entity_poly.type
_entity_poly.pdbx_seq_one_letter_code
_entity_poly.pdbx_strand_id
1 'polypeptide(L)'
;MEHRPYVGSTSDFFLVTPGTVVKTPRPNSPKNQAALLIEQQLLERLGKHPRIIPYLGPHPSGILLAEAPQRDLQSYIDMKHATLSTHHCWTRA
;
A
#
# COMPACT_ATOMS: atom_id res chain seq x y z
N MET A 1 3.94 17.05 -1.17
CA MET A 1 3.26 15.76 -0.98
C MET A 1 2.45 15.85 0.29
N GLU A 2 1.22 15.36 0.30
CA GLU A 2 0.35 15.37 1.48
C GLU A 2 0.52 14.06 2.24
N HIS A 3 0.85 14.12 3.55
CA HIS A 3 1.00 12.93 4.37
C HIS A 3 -0.36 12.24 4.55
N ARG A 4 -0.43 10.94 4.26
CA ARG A 4 -1.65 10.16 4.45
C ARG A 4 -1.74 9.64 5.89
N PRO A 5 -2.93 9.63 6.49
CA PRO A 5 -3.10 9.23 7.90
C PRO A 5 -2.94 7.72 8.15
N TYR A 6 -2.66 6.91 7.12
CA TYR A 6 -2.41 5.47 7.29
C TYR A 6 -0.99 5.27 7.85
N VAL A 7 -0.90 4.79 9.08
CA VAL A 7 0.37 4.56 9.76
C VAL A 7 0.87 3.15 9.44
N GLY A 8 1.85 3.05 8.55
CA GLY A 8 2.63 1.83 8.39
C GLY A 8 3.69 1.72 9.48
N SER A 9 3.95 0.52 10.00
CA SER A 9 5.01 0.31 10.99
C SER A 9 6.42 0.52 10.39
N THR A 10 6.57 0.34 9.07
CA THR A 10 7.86 0.42 8.35
C THR A 10 7.96 1.58 7.36
N SER A 11 6.84 2.22 7.02
CA SER A 11 6.79 3.25 5.97
C SER A 11 5.71 4.27 6.23
N ASP A 12 5.97 5.50 5.81
CA ASP A 12 4.98 6.57 5.70
C ASP A 12 4.52 6.67 4.25
N PHE A 13 3.29 7.15 4.06
CA PHE A 13 2.68 7.26 2.75
C PHE A 13 2.33 8.71 2.47
N PHE A 14 2.62 9.18 1.26
CA PHE A 14 2.29 10.54 0.86
C PHE A 14 1.58 10.55 -0.49
N LEU A 15 0.54 11.35 -0.62
CA LEU A 15 -0.10 11.61 -1.91
C LEU A 15 0.81 12.52 -2.74
N VAL A 16 1.14 12.07 -3.96
CA VAL A 16 1.95 12.84 -4.92
C VAL A 16 1.00 13.59 -5.87
N THR A 17 0.05 12.86 -6.44
CA THR A 17 -1.04 13.36 -7.28
C THR A 17 -2.29 12.50 -7.04
N PRO A 18 -3.50 12.94 -7.43
CA PRO A 18 -4.70 12.11 -7.29
C PRO A 18 -4.50 10.73 -7.92
N GLY A 19 -4.74 9.67 -7.14
CA GLY A 19 -4.57 8.29 -7.59
C GLY A 19 -3.14 7.74 -7.49
N THR A 20 -2.16 8.52 -7.03
CA THR A 20 -0.75 8.07 -6.89
C THR A 20 -0.19 8.44 -5.52
N VAL A 21 0.30 7.42 -4.82
CA VAL A 21 0.97 7.57 -3.51
C VAL A 21 2.43 7.15 -3.61
N VAL A 22 3.28 7.81 -2.82
CA VAL A 22 4.65 7.36 -2.55
C VAL A 22 4.70 6.67 -1.21
N LYS A 23 5.29 5.48 -1.17
CA LYS A 23 5.66 4.77 0.05
C LYS A 23 7.12 5.09 0.36
N THR A 24 7.35 5.76 1.48
CA THR A 24 8.67 6.21 1.95
C THR A 24 9.04 5.41 3.20
N PRO A 25 10.24 4.82 3.30
CA PRO A 25 10.60 4.04 4.47
C PRO A 25 10.78 4.97 5.68
N ARG A 26 10.29 4.55 6.85
CA ARG A 26 10.46 5.34 8.06
C ARG A 26 11.95 5.52 8.39
N PRO A 27 12.39 6.73 8.75
CA PRO A 27 13.78 6.96 9.13
C PRO A 27 14.14 6.13 10.36
N ASN A 28 15.44 5.93 10.59
CA ASN A 28 16.03 5.25 11.76
C ASN A 28 16.00 3.71 11.75
N SER A 29 15.69 3.07 10.63
CA SER A 29 15.85 1.62 10.48
C SER A 29 16.36 1.26 9.09
N PRO A 30 17.65 0.87 8.95
CA PRO A 30 18.19 0.35 7.69
C PRO A 30 17.40 -0.87 7.17
N LYS A 31 16.76 -1.63 8.07
CA LYS A 31 15.90 -2.76 7.71
C LYS A 31 14.67 -2.31 6.91
N ASN A 32 14.12 -1.13 7.21
CA ASN A 32 12.97 -0.58 6.47
C ASN A 32 13.36 -0.24 5.03
N GLN A 33 14.55 0.34 4.84
CA GLN A 33 15.09 0.63 3.51
C GLN A 33 15.32 -0.66 2.71
N ALA A 34 15.95 -1.66 3.32
CA ALA A 34 16.18 -2.95 2.68
C ALA A 34 14.87 -3.65 2.31
N ALA A 35 13.88 -3.62 3.20
CA ALA A 35 12.55 -4.18 2.94
C ALA A 35 11.85 -3.47 1.77
N LEU A 36 11.95 -2.14 1.67
CA LEU A 36 11.37 -1.38 0.56
C LEU A 36 12.03 -1.74 -0.79
N LEU A 37 13.35 -1.92 -0.81
CA LEU A 37 14.08 -2.36 -2.01
C LEU A 37 13.66 -3.76 -2.46
N ILE A 38 13.44 -4.68 -1.52
CA ILE A 38 12.92 -6.01 -1.83
C ILE A 38 11.50 -5.92 -2.40
N GLU A 39 10.64 -5.13 -1.76
CA GLU A 39 9.27 -4.92 -2.21
C GLU A 39 9.21 -4.33 -3.62
N GLN A 40 10.06 -3.33 -3.93
CA GLN A 40 10.21 -2.79 -5.28
C GLN A 40 10.50 -3.91 -6.29
N GLN A 41 11.52 -4.71 -6.03
CA GLN A 41 11.93 -5.79 -6.92
C GLN A 41 10.86 -6.88 -7.10
N LEU A 42 10.05 -7.14 -6.06
CA LEU A 42 8.94 -8.08 -6.15
C LEU A 42 7.81 -7.52 -7.02
N LEU A 43 7.43 -6.26 -6.79
CA LEU A 43 6.38 -5.60 -7.56
C LEU A 43 6.75 -5.45 -9.05
N GLU A 44 8.02 -5.13 -9.35
CA GLU A 44 8.54 -5.12 -10.71
C GLU A 44 8.39 -6.49 -11.40
N ARG A 45 8.71 -7.58 -10.69
CA ARG A 45 8.58 -8.95 -11.21
C ARG A 45 7.15 -9.42 -11.36
N LEU A 46 6.26 -9.06 -10.43
CA LEU A 46 4.84 -9.41 -10.47
C LEU A 46 4.13 -8.70 -11.64
N GLY A 47 4.61 -7.52 -12.03
CA GLY A 47 4.07 -6.76 -13.14
C GLY A 47 2.63 -6.32 -12.91
N LYS A 48 1.90 -6.09 -14.01
CA LYS A 48 0.50 -5.64 -13.95
C LYS A 48 -0.42 -6.82 -13.67
N HIS A 49 -1.11 -6.77 -12.53
CA HIS A 49 -2.11 -7.76 -12.17
C HIS A 49 -3.37 -7.08 -11.60
N PRO A 50 -4.59 -7.47 -11.99
CA PRO A 50 -5.82 -6.78 -11.61
C PRO A 50 -6.12 -6.77 -10.10
N ARG A 51 -5.48 -7.64 -9.32
CA ARG A 51 -5.67 -7.75 -7.86
C ARG A 51 -4.47 -7.30 -7.03
N ILE A 52 -3.41 -6.80 -7.66
CA ILE A 52 -2.22 -6.29 -6.98
C ILE A 52 -2.17 -4.80 -7.24
N ILE A 53 -1.88 -4.01 -6.20
CA ILE A 53 -1.74 -2.56 -6.36
C ILE A 53 -0.64 -2.27 -7.40
N PRO A 54 -0.96 -1.52 -8.48
CA PRO A 54 0.03 -1.18 -9.50
C PRO A 54 1.25 -0.46 -8.93
N TYR A 55 2.43 -1.00 -9.22
CA TYR A 55 3.69 -0.29 -9.08
C TYR A 55 3.88 0.65 -10.28
N LEU A 56 4.14 1.93 -9.99
CA LEU A 56 4.21 3.00 -10.99
C LEU A 56 5.64 3.46 -11.27
N GLY A 57 6.61 2.96 -10.50
CA GLY A 57 8.03 3.26 -10.68
C GLY A 57 8.74 3.74 -9.41
N PRO A 58 10.05 4.02 -9.51
CA PRO A 58 10.84 4.53 -8.40
C PRO A 58 10.52 6.01 -8.11
N HIS A 59 10.80 6.44 -6.88
CA HIS A 59 10.73 7.84 -6.45
C HIS A 59 11.99 8.19 -5.63
N PRO A 60 12.50 9.44 -5.65
CA PRO A 60 13.66 9.82 -4.83
C PRO A 60 13.54 9.50 -3.34
N SER A 61 12.32 9.42 -2.81
CA SER A 61 12.04 9.08 -1.40
C SER A 61 11.55 7.65 -1.19
N GLY A 62 11.40 6.82 -2.23
CA GLY A 62 10.84 5.47 -2.09
C GLY A 62 10.24 4.92 -3.39
N ILE A 63 9.02 4.38 -3.33
CA ILE A 63 8.34 3.78 -4.50
C ILE A 63 6.97 4.41 -4.75
N LEU A 64 6.61 4.57 -6.03
CA LEU A 64 5.29 5.04 -6.45
C LEU A 64 4.33 3.85 -6.62
N LEU A 65 3.15 3.99 -6.03
CA LEU A 65 2.07 3.01 -6.10
C LEU A 65 0.78 3.73 -6.51
N ALA A 66 -0.11 3.03 -7.19
CA ALA A 66 -1.47 3.52 -7.36
C ALA A 66 -2.20 3.56 -6.01
N GLU A 67 -3.06 4.56 -5.82
CA GLU A 67 -3.86 4.67 -4.61
C GLU A 67 -5.02 3.66 -4.62
N ALA A 68 -5.19 2.94 -3.51
CA ALA A 68 -6.36 2.09 -3.29
C ALA A 68 -7.59 2.95 -2.91
N PRO A 69 -8.68 2.98 -3.71
CA PRO A 69 -9.80 3.91 -3.50
C PRO A 69 -10.51 3.71 -2.16
N GLN A 70 -10.60 2.46 -1.71
CA GLN A 70 -11.29 2.07 -0.47
C GLN A 70 -10.32 1.89 0.71
N ARG A 71 -9.06 2.32 0.57
CA ARG A 71 -8.01 2.21 1.60
C ARG A 71 -7.76 0.74 1.98
N ASP A 72 -7.50 0.47 3.26
CA ASP A 72 -7.28 -0.87 3.76
C ASP A 72 -8.61 -1.64 3.96
N LEU A 73 -8.51 -2.96 3.87
CA LEU A 73 -9.68 -3.84 3.95
C LEU A 73 -10.34 -3.82 5.33
N GLN A 74 -9.57 -3.63 6.41
CA GLN A 74 -10.11 -3.64 7.77
C GLN A 74 -11.05 -2.44 7.97
N SER A 75 -10.57 -1.23 7.66
CA SER A 75 -11.37 -0.01 7.70
C SER A 75 -12.62 -0.11 6.81
N TYR A 76 -12.49 -0.73 5.64
CA TYR A 76 -13.63 -0.96 4.75
C TYR A 76 -14.67 -1.89 5.38
N ILE A 77 -14.25 -3.01 5.96
CA ILE A 77 -15.14 -3.97 6.64
C ILE A 77 -15.82 -3.30 7.83
N ASP A 78 -15.06 -2.61 8.68
CA ASP A 78 -15.59 -1.94 9.87
C ASP A 78 -16.68 -0.92 9.50
N MET A 79 -16.46 -0.15 8.44
CA MET A 79 -17.43 0.82 7.91
C MET A 79 -18.65 0.16 7.27
N LYS A 80 -18.50 -0.99 6.59
CA LYS A 80 -19.54 -1.59 5.73
C LYS A 80 -20.14 -2.87 6.29
N HIS A 81 -19.82 -3.26 7.53
CA HIS A 81 -20.19 -4.55 8.14
C HIS A 81 -21.69 -4.88 8.01
N ALA A 82 -22.58 -3.90 8.12
CA ALA A 82 -24.04 -4.09 8.01
C ALA A 82 -24.51 -4.48 6.59
N THR A 83 -23.71 -4.21 5.55
CA THR A 83 -24.03 -4.47 4.14
C THR A 83 -23.26 -5.63 3.53
N LEU A 84 -22.26 -6.16 4.24
CA LEU A 84 -21.50 -7.31 3.81
C LEU A 84 -22.29 -8.58 4.17
N SER A 85 -22.91 -9.21 3.17
CA SER A 85 -23.52 -10.54 3.38
C SER A 85 -22.45 -11.53 3.85
N THR A 86 -22.81 -12.33 4.86
CA THR A 86 -21.98 -13.15 5.76
C THR A 86 -21.07 -14.21 5.13
N HIS A 87 -20.90 -14.25 3.81
CA HIS A 87 -20.20 -15.33 3.09
C HIS A 87 -18.86 -14.98 2.43
N HIS A 88 -18.30 -13.78 2.67
CA HIS A 88 -17.01 -13.39 2.09
C HIS A 88 -15.88 -13.36 3.13
N CYS A 89 -15.84 -14.35 4.03
CA CYS A 89 -14.70 -14.52 4.92
C CYS A 89 -13.50 -15.07 4.14
N TRP A 90 -12.35 -14.42 4.32
CA TRP A 90 -11.06 -15.00 3.99
C TRP A 90 -10.93 -16.32 4.74
N THR A 91 -11.00 -17.44 4.02
CA THR A 91 -10.64 -18.73 4.60
C THR A 91 -9.16 -18.65 4.95
N ARG A 92 -8.85 -18.63 6.25
CA ARG A 92 -7.49 -18.89 6.72
C ARG A 92 -7.07 -20.25 6.15
N ALA A 93 -6.00 -20.26 5.36
CA ALA A 93 -5.29 -21.49 5.02
C ALA A 93 -4.58 -22.04 6.26
#